data_AF-A0AAD6RM08-F1
#
_entry.id   AF-A0AAD6RM08-F1
#
_cell.length_a   1.000
_cell.length_b   1.000
_cell.length_c   1.000
_cell.angle_alpha   90.00
_cell.angle_beta   90.00
_cell.angle_gamma   90.00
#
_symmetry.space_group_name_H-M   'P 1'
#
loop_
_entity.id
_entity.type
_entity.pdbx_description
1 polymer ?
#
loop_
_entity_poly.entity_id
_entity_poly.type
_entity_poly.pdbx_seq_one_letter_code
_entity_poly.pdbx_strand_id
1 'polypeptide(L)'
;MEGGEVPLLEIFGTFALSVGAVSHHRPRNGPFELNDVFAVINAVPAIALFSYGFFNKGLLPGLCFGAGLGITVFGMAYMFVHDGLVHRRFPVGPVANVPYLRRVAAAHQVK
;
A
#
# COMPACT_ATOMS: atom_id res chain seq x y z
N MET A 1 -24.33 -20.92 -18.96
CA MET A 1 -22.97 -20.54 -18.51
C MET A 1 -23.02 -19.04 -18.29
N GLU A 2 -23.46 -18.60 -17.11
CA GLU A 2 -23.43 -17.19 -16.74
C GLU A 2 -21.98 -16.83 -16.43
N GLY A 3 -21.31 -16.21 -17.40
CA GLY A 3 -20.03 -15.56 -17.19
C GLY A 3 -20.27 -14.30 -16.38
N GLY A 4 -20.35 -14.44 -15.05
CA GLY A 4 -20.33 -13.31 -14.14
C GLY A 4 -18.99 -12.60 -14.32
N GLU A 5 -19.03 -11.38 -14.86
CA GLU A 5 -17.88 -10.49 -14.90
C GLU A 5 -17.43 -10.29 -13.45
N VAL A 6 -16.33 -10.94 -13.06
CA VAL A 6 -15.76 -10.76 -11.73
C VAL A 6 -15.40 -9.27 -11.63
N PRO A 7 -16.01 -8.50 -10.73
CA PRO A 7 -15.75 -7.07 -10.64
C PRO A 7 -14.26 -6.82 -10.51
N LEU A 8 -13.75 -5.82 -11.22
CA LEU A 8 -12.33 -5.44 -11.18
C LEU A 8 -11.84 -5.30 -9.72
N LEU A 9 -12.72 -4.85 -8.82
CA LEU A 9 -12.48 -4.76 -7.39
C LEU A 9 -12.25 -6.12 -6.69
N GLU A 10 -12.99 -7.18 -7.07
CA GLU A 10 -12.81 -8.54 -6.53
C GLU A 10 -11.53 -9.19 -7.04
N ILE A 11 -11.16 -8.95 -8.30
CA ILE A 11 -9.88 -9.40 -8.86
C ILE A 11 -8.71 -8.75 -8.11
N PHE A 12 -8.79 -7.44 -7.86
CA PHE A 12 -7.81 -6.71 -7.06
C PHE A 12 -7.76 -7.20 -5.61
N GLY A 13 -8.91 -7.44 -4.97
CA GLY A 13 -8.98 -7.94 -3.60
C GLY A 13 -8.40 -9.35 -3.44
N THR A 14 -8.70 -10.26 -4.36
CA THR A 14 -8.20 -11.63 -4.36
C THR A 14 -6.70 -11.68 -4.65
N PHE A 15 -6.21 -10.82 -5.55
CA PHE A 15 -4.79 -10.65 -5.83
C PHE A 15 -4.04 -10.07 -4.61
N ALA A 16 -4.59 -9.04 -3.96
CA ALA A 16 -4.02 -8.44 -2.75
C ALA A 16 -3.80 -9.48 -1.63
N LEU A 17 -4.83 -10.28 -1.36
CA LEU A 17 -4.81 -11.34 -0.34
C LEU A 17 -3.81 -12.44 -0.68
N SER A 18 -3.76 -12.88 -1.94
CA SER A 18 -2.84 -13.95 -2.36
C SER A 18 -1.37 -13.53 -2.33
N VAL A 19 -1.04 -12.30 -2.72
CA VAL A 19 0.33 -11.77 -2.66
C VAL A 19 0.80 -11.59 -1.22
N GLY A 20 -0.06 -11.06 -0.35
CA GLY A 20 0.24 -10.91 1.08
C GLY A 20 0.50 -12.25 1.77
N ALA A 21 -0.36 -13.25 1.54
CA ALA A 21 -0.22 -14.57 2.14
C ALA A 21 1.05 -15.30 1.69
N VAL A 22 1.44 -15.20 0.42
CA VAL A 22 2.62 -15.90 -0.13
C VAL A 22 3.94 -15.30 0.37
N SER A 23 4.01 -13.97 0.55
CA SER A 23 5.22 -13.31 1.05
C SER A 23 5.55 -13.70 2.50
N HIS A 24 4.54 -13.95 3.33
CA HIS A 24 4.73 -14.30 4.74
C HIS A 24 5.35 -15.69 4.99
N HIS A 25 5.32 -16.59 4.00
CA HIS A 25 5.77 -17.98 4.17
C HIS A 25 7.14 -18.30 3.55
N ARG A 26 7.80 -17.36 2.87
CA ARG A 26 9.11 -17.61 2.25
C ARG A 26 10.23 -16.72 2.82
N PRO A 27 11.42 -17.29 3.11
CA PRO A 27 12.58 -16.50 3.49
C PRO A 27 13.01 -15.60 2.33
N ARG A 28 13.37 -14.37 2.67
CA ARG A 28 13.62 -13.28 1.74
C ARG A 28 14.88 -13.50 0.91
N ASN A 29 14.81 -13.15 -0.38
CA ASN A 29 15.97 -13.09 -1.29
C ASN A 29 16.03 -11.70 -1.97
N GLY A 30 16.93 -10.82 -1.52
CA GLY A 30 17.23 -9.55 -2.20
C GLY A 30 16.51 -8.29 -1.67
N PRO A 31 16.69 -7.14 -2.35
CA PRO A 31 16.19 -5.83 -1.91
C PRO A 31 14.72 -5.51 -2.27
N PHE A 32 14.11 -6.31 -3.15
CA PHE A 32 12.72 -6.16 -3.62
C PHE A 32 11.86 -7.33 -3.12
N GLU A 33 10.65 -7.03 -2.66
CA GLU A 33 9.67 -8.02 -2.19
C GLU A 33 8.38 -7.93 -3.01
N LEU A 34 7.60 -9.01 -3.02
CA LEU A 34 6.29 -9.05 -3.66
C LEU A 34 5.33 -7.96 -3.12
N ASN A 35 5.53 -7.53 -1.87
CA ASN A 35 4.82 -6.41 -1.26
C ASN A 35 5.07 -5.06 -1.99
N ASP A 36 6.23 -4.87 -2.63
CA ASP A 36 6.50 -3.68 -3.45
C ASP A 36 5.63 -3.61 -4.69
N VAL A 37 5.45 -4.77 -5.33
CA VAL A 37 4.62 -4.89 -6.51
C VAL A 37 3.18 -4.57 -6.14
N PHE A 38 2.73 -4.99 -4.96
CA PHE A 38 1.44 -4.62 -4.42
C PHE A 38 1.32 -3.10 -4.22
N ALA A 39 2.31 -2.46 -3.61
CA ALA A 39 2.32 -1.00 -3.44
C ALA A 39 2.26 -0.27 -4.78
N VAL A 40 3.01 -0.73 -5.80
CA VAL A 40 3.03 -0.13 -7.14
C VAL A 40 1.70 -0.30 -7.87
N ILE A 41 1.09 -1.48 -7.83
CA ILE A 41 -0.22 -1.74 -8.47
C ILE A 41 -1.31 -0.84 -7.88
N ASN A 42 -1.27 -0.56 -6.57
CA ASN A 42 -2.19 0.38 -5.93
C ASN A 42 -1.82 1.85 -6.16
N ALA A 43 -0.54 2.16 -6.40
CA ALA A 43 -0.10 3.53 -6.70
C ALA A 43 -0.56 4.01 -8.08
N VAL A 44 -0.65 3.12 -9.08
CA VAL A 44 -1.09 3.47 -10.45
C VAL A 44 -2.47 4.14 -10.48
N PRO A 45 -3.56 3.55 -9.92
CA PRO A 45 -4.87 4.20 -9.91
C PRO A 45 -4.87 5.49 -9.07
N ALA A 46 -4.07 5.55 -7.99
CA ALA A 46 -3.93 6.77 -7.18
C ALA A 46 -3.32 7.93 -7.99
N ILE A 47 -2.25 7.66 -8.73
CA ILE A 47 -1.58 8.63 -9.62
C ILE A 47 -2.52 9.05 -10.74
N ALA A 48 -3.31 8.13 -11.30
CA ALA A 48 -4.29 8.44 -12.34
C ALA A 48 -5.39 9.40 -11.82
N LEU A 49 -5.94 9.13 -10.64
CA LEU A 49 -6.93 10.01 -9.98
C LEU A 49 -6.34 11.37 -9.63
N PHE A 50 -5.11 11.40 -9.10
CA PHE A 50 -4.40 12.61 -8.75
C PHE A 50 -4.12 13.48 -9.99
N SER A 51 -3.62 12.86 -11.07
CA SER A 51 -3.33 13.54 -12.34
C SER A 51 -4.61 14.05 -13.00
N TYR A 52 -5.68 13.24 -13.03
CA TYR A 52 -6.98 13.66 -13.54
C TYR A 52 -7.52 14.86 -12.78
N GLY A 53 -7.42 14.86 -11.45
CA GLY A 53 -7.84 15.97 -10.62
C GLY A 53 -7.00 17.24 -10.78
N PHE A 54 -5.72 17.11 -11.14
CA PHE A 54 -4.82 18.24 -11.37
C PHE A 54 -5.06 18.95 -12.71
N PHE A 55 -5.28 18.19 -13.79
CA PHE A 55 -5.40 18.75 -15.14
C PHE A 55 -6.83 19.21 -15.49
N ASN A 56 -7.84 18.83 -14.72
CA ASN A 56 -9.24 19.18 -14.99
C ASN A 56 -9.76 20.16 -13.93
N LYS A 57 -10.49 21.21 -14.38
CA LYS A 57 -11.08 22.20 -13.47
C LYS A 57 -12.54 21.86 -13.19
N GLY A 58 -12.90 21.73 -11.91
CA GLY A 58 -14.28 21.47 -11.48
C GLY A 58 -14.33 20.78 -10.12
N LEU A 59 -15.54 20.66 -9.56
CA LEU A 59 -15.75 20.03 -8.25
C LEU A 59 -15.40 18.53 -8.27
N LEU A 60 -15.83 17.80 -9.30
CA LEU A 60 -15.54 16.37 -9.46
C LEU A 60 -14.02 16.09 -9.61
N PRO A 61 -13.27 16.77 -10.49
CA PRO A 61 -11.82 16.68 -10.52
C PRO A 61 -11.15 17.03 -9.19
N GLY A 62 -11.62 18.07 -8.47
CA GLY A 62 -11.10 18.43 -7.15
C GLY A 62 -11.26 17.30 -6.11
N LEU A 63 -12.38 16.59 -6.14
CA LEU A 63 -12.59 15.40 -5.30
C LEU A 63 -11.64 14.25 -5.71
N CYS A 64 -11.44 14.01 -7.00
CA CYS A 64 -10.47 13.03 -7.49
C CYS A 64 -9.03 13.37 -7.09
N PHE A 65 -8.65 14.64 -7.13
CA PHE A 65 -7.36 15.12 -6.66
C PHE A 65 -7.17 14.82 -5.16
N GLY A 66 -8.15 15.17 -4.34
CA GLY A 66 -8.14 14.90 -2.91
C GLY A 66 -8.06 13.41 -2.58
N ALA A 67 -8.82 12.59 -3.31
CA ALA A 67 -8.77 11.12 -3.18
C ALA A 67 -7.40 10.57 -3.56
N GLY A 68 -6.83 10.99 -4.70
CA GLY A 68 -5.49 10.61 -5.13
C GLY A 68 -4.41 10.99 -4.10
N LEU A 69 -4.48 12.22 -3.58
CA LEU A 69 -3.57 12.71 -2.55
C LEU A 69 -3.67 11.88 -1.26
N GLY A 70 -4.90 11.58 -0.82
CA GLY A 70 -5.15 10.76 0.36
C GLY A 70 -4.57 9.36 0.22
N ILE A 71 -4.76 8.71 -0.94
CA ILE A 71 -4.20 7.38 -1.22
C ILE A 71 -2.66 7.44 -1.23
N THR A 72 -2.05 8.48 -1.81
CA THR A 72 -0.59 8.64 -1.81
C THR A 72 -0.02 8.82 -0.40
N VAL A 73 -0.63 9.69 0.41
CA VAL A 73 -0.19 9.91 1.80
C VAL A 73 -0.35 8.64 2.63
N PHE A 74 -1.47 7.94 2.47
CA PHE A 74 -1.71 6.67 3.14
C PHE A 74 -0.70 5.60 2.72
N GLY A 75 -0.45 5.43 1.42
CA GLY A 75 0.54 4.48 0.90
C GLY A 75 1.95 4.79 1.39
N MET A 76 2.33 6.07 1.44
CA MET A 76 3.61 6.49 2.01
C MET A 76 3.71 6.12 3.48
N ALA A 77 2.69 6.45 4.29
CA ALA A 77 2.65 6.09 5.70
C ALA A 77 2.73 4.57 5.91
N TYR A 78 2.05 3.78 5.09
CA TYR A 78 2.12 2.32 5.11
C TYR A 78 3.54 1.83 4.85
N MET A 79 4.24 2.32 3.83
CA MET A 79 5.63 1.94 3.55
C MET A 79 6.57 2.26 4.73
N PHE A 80 6.42 3.41 5.39
CA PHE A 80 7.23 3.74 6.57
C PHE A 80 6.91 2.83 7.77
N VAL A 81 5.65 2.52 8.04
CA VAL A 81 5.27 1.71 9.21
C VAL A 81 5.48 0.21 8.95
N HIS A 82 4.96 -0.31 7.85
CA HIS A 82 5.04 -1.74 7.53
C HIS A 82 6.47 -2.12 7.08
N ASP A 83 6.95 -1.58 5.96
CA ASP A 83 8.25 -1.98 5.42
C ASP A 83 9.41 -1.40 6.26
N GLY A 84 9.31 -0.14 6.66
CA GLY A 84 10.36 0.54 7.40
C GLY A 84 10.46 0.12 8.88
N LEU A 85 9.37 0.23 9.65
CA LEU A 85 9.39 -0.01 11.09
C LEU A 85 9.20 -1.49 11.47
N VAL A 86 8.22 -2.17 10.88
CA VAL A 86 7.89 -3.57 11.20
C VAL A 86 8.92 -4.53 10.56
N HIS A 87 9.17 -4.39 9.25
CA HIS A 87 10.11 -5.25 8.52
C HIS A 87 11.57 -4.74 8.52
N ARG A 88 11.84 -3.58 9.13
CA ARG A 88 13.18 -2.98 9.24
C ARG A 88 13.91 -2.86 7.90
N ARG A 89 13.18 -2.59 6.82
CA ARG A 89 13.72 -2.56 5.47
C ARG A 89 14.65 -1.37 5.21
N PHE A 90 14.34 -0.22 5.80
CA PHE A 90 15.12 1.00 5.70
C PHE A 90 14.99 1.82 7.00
N PRO A 91 15.96 2.69 7.33
CA PRO A 91 15.91 3.49 8.55
C PRO A 91 14.78 4.52 8.48
N VAL A 92 13.75 4.36 9.32
CA VAL A 92 12.58 5.26 9.41
C VAL A 92 12.81 6.49 10.31
N GLY A 93 14.07 6.76 10.66
CA GLY A 93 14.45 7.93 11.46
C GLY A 93 13.78 7.99 12.84
N PRO A 94 13.45 9.19 13.35
CA PRO A 94 12.90 9.40 14.70
C PRO A 94 11.59 8.67 14.97
N VAL A 95 10.85 8.29 13.93
CA VAL A 95 9.56 7.60 14.00
C VAL A 95 9.70 6.22 14.67
N ALA A 96 10.87 5.58 14.57
CA ALA A 96 11.15 4.32 15.27
C ALA A 96 11.16 4.45 16.80
N ASN A 97 11.36 5.66 17.32
CA ASN A 97 11.47 5.91 18.76
C ASN A 97 10.10 6.19 19.41
N VAL A 98 9.02 6.24 18.64
CA VAL A 98 7.67 6.47 19.18
C VAL A 98 7.21 5.22 19.95
N PRO A 99 6.86 5.32 21.25
CA PRO A 99 6.56 4.15 22.08
C PRO A 99 5.39 3.29 21.56
N TYR A 100 4.36 3.93 20.99
CA TYR A 100 3.22 3.23 20.40
C TYR A 100 3.63 2.39 19.19
N LEU A 101 4.33 3.01 18.24
CA LEU A 101 4.79 2.36 17.01
C LEU A 101 5.76 1.21 17.32
N ARG A 102 6.63 1.36 18.34
CA ARG A 102 7.53 0.30 18.78
C ARG A 102 6.78 -0.94 19.33
N ARG A 103 5.66 -0.74 20.01
CA ARG A 103 4.79 -1.84 20.48
C ARG A 103 4.09 -2.54 19.33
N VAL A 104 3.59 -1.78 18.34
CA VAL A 104 2.98 -2.32 17.12
C VAL A 104 4.00 -3.17 16.35
N ALA A 105 5.22 -2.66 16.17
CA ALA A 105 6.31 -3.40 15.53
C ALA A 105 6.68 -4.68 16.28
N ALA A 106 6.78 -4.62 17.61
CA ALA A 106 7.05 -5.80 18.42
C ALA A 106 5.92 -6.84 18.31
N ALA A 107 4.65 -6.42 18.36
CA ALA A 107 3.51 -7.32 18.23
C ALA A 107 3.42 -7.98 16.84
N HIS A 108 3.83 -7.28 15.79
CA HIS A 108 3.90 -7.84 14.43
C HIS A 108 5.08 -8.79 14.21
N GLN A 109 6.16 -8.65 14.98
CA GLN A 109 7.35 -9.51 14.89
C GLN A 109 7.21 -10.80 15.71
N VAL A 110 6.24 -10.89 16.62
CA VAL A 110 5.93 -12.12 17.35
C VAL A 110 5.25 -13.08 16.38
N LYS A 111 5.97 -14.15 16.07
CA LYS A 111 5.54 -15.27 15.24
C LYS A 111 5.06 -16.41 16.13
#